data_AF-A0A1V5IUQ6-F1
#
_entry.id   AF-A0A1V5IUQ6-F1
#
_cell.length_a   1.000
_cell.length_b   1.000
_cell.length_c   1.000
_cell.angle_alpha   90.00
_cell.angle_beta   90.00
_cell.angle_gamma   90.00
#
_symmetry.space_group_name_H-M   'P 1'
#
loop_
_entity.id
_entity.type
_entity.pdbx_description
1 polymer ?
#
loop_
_entity_poly.entity_id
_entity_poly.type
_entity_poly.pdbx_seq_one_letter_code
_entity_poly.pdbx_strand_id
1 'polypeptide(L)'
;MNVCPEEIRVHNRRKALAAVRRTVLYRSLVSRYTSGKTCIWCGREDHLTIHHTSLDDYRDADTYINALAKGWVMCNACHRAYHSGRILCPICKERYTKYATCYQCMPQERKDEIVARKVRMKLLRWKLQKESRQRFLRRIGK
;
A
#
# COMPACT_ATOMS: atom_id res chain seq x y z
N MET A 1 -15.16 -20.24 13.22
CA MET A 1 -14.33 -19.06 12.87
C MET A 1 -15.30 -18.01 12.33
N ASN A 2 -15.62 -16.96 13.08
CA ASN A 2 -16.59 -15.95 12.63
C ASN A 2 -15.84 -14.93 11.76
N VAL A 3 -15.83 -15.16 10.45
CA VAL A 3 -15.29 -14.20 9.48
C VAL A 3 -16.30 -13.06 9.33
N CYS A 4 -15.83 -11.82 9.35
CA CYS A 4 -16.72 -10.67 9.20
C CYS A 4 -17.38 -10.70 7.80
N PRO A 5 -18.69 -10.45 7.66
CA PRO A 5 -19.35 -10.40 6.35
C PRO A 5 -18.65 -9.47 5.35
N GLU A 6 -18.07 -8.35 5.81
CA GLU A 6 -17.32 -7.44 4.95
C GLU A 6 -16.03 -8.07 4.40
N GLU A 7 -15.33 -8.88 5.20
CA GLU A 7 -14.14 -9.58 4.73
C GLU A 7 -14.48 -10.59 3.62
N ILE A 8 -15.62 -11.29 3.76
CA ILE A 8 -16.14 -12.19 2.72
C ILE A 8 -16.45 -11.39 1.45
N ARG A 9 -17.13 -10.24 1.56
CA ARG A 9 -17.43 -9.36 0.41
C ARG A 9 -16.16 -8.89 -0.29
N VAL A 10 -15.15 -8.45 0.46
CA VAL A 10 -13.85 -8.04 -0.08
C VAL A 10 -13.14 -9.20 -0.78
N HIS A 11 -13.16 -10.40 -0.19
CA HIS A 11 -12.54 -11.58 -0.79
C HIS A 11 -13.19 -11.96 -2.11
N ASN A 12 -14.52 -12.03 -2.14
CA ASN A 12 -15.29 -12.35 -3.35
C ASN A 12 -15.03 -11.32 -4.47
N ARG A 13 -15.02 -10.03 -4.13
CA ARG A 13 -14.69 -8.94 -5.06
C ARG A 13 -13.28 -9.10 -5.63
N ARG A 14 -12.28 -9.40 -4.80
CA ARG A 14 -10.90 -9.66 -5.26
C ARG A 14 -10.83 -10.84 -6.22
N LYS A 15 -11.57 -11.93 -5.94
CA LYS A 15 -11.64 -13.11 -6.82
C LYS A 15 -12.26 -12.76 -8.18
N ALA A 16 -13.37 -12.03 -8.19
CA ALA A 16 -14.02 -11.58 -9.42
C ALA A 16 -13.09 -10.70 -10.28
N LEU A 17 -12.46 -9.69 -9.67
CA LEU A 17 -11.53 -8.81 -10.38
C LEU A 17 -10.25 -9.52 -10.84
N ALA A 18 -9.81 -10.57 -10.14
CA ALA A 18 -8.70 -11.40 -10.59
C ALA A 18 -9.03 -12.15 -11.90
N ALA A 19 -10.29 -12.52 -12.12
CA ALA A 19 -10.73 -13.09 -13.39
C ALA A 19 -10.71 -12.03 -14.51
N VAL A 20 -11.22 -10.81 -14.24
CA VAL A 20 -11.20 -9.69 -15.19
C VAL A 20 -9.78 -9.41 -15.70
N ARG A 21 -8.78 -9.37 -14.82
CA ARG A 21 -7.37 -9.11 -15.18
C ARG A 21 -6.75 -10.16 -16.11
N ARG A 22 -7.34 -11.35 -16.21
CA ARG A 22 -6.86 -12.42 -17.11
C ARG A 22 -7.46 -12.34 -18.51
N THR A 23 -8.45 -11.47 -18.73
CA THR A 23 -9.13 -11.31 -20.02
C THR A 23 -8.23 -10.61 -21.04
N VAL A 24 -8.48 -10.87 -22.32
CA VAL A 24 -7.82 -10.14 -23.43
C VAL A 24 -8.22 -8.67 -23.40
N LEU A 25 -9.50 -8.37 -23.17
CA LEU A 25 -10.01 -7.00 -23.05
C LEU A 25 -9.19 -6.16 -22.06
N TYR A 26 -9.00 -6.66 -20.83
CA TYR A 26 -8.20 -5.96 -19.83
C TYR A 26 -6.77 -5.68 -20.32
N ARG A 27 -6.10 -6.70 -20.89
CA ARG A 27 -4.72 -6.55 -21.39
C ARG A 27 -4.63 -5.54 -22.53
N SER A 28 -5.57 -5.58 -23.48
CA SER A 28 -5.63 -4.65 -24.61
C SER A 28 -5.89 -3.22 -24.14
N LEU A 29 -6.80 -3.02 -23.19
CA LEU A 29 -7.08 -1.70 -22.62
C LEU A 29 -5.90 -1.15 -21.84
N VAL A 30 -5.26 -1.97 -20.99
CA VAL A 30 -4.05 -1.55 -20.29
C VAL A 30 -2.97 -1.16 -21.30
N SER A 31 -2.68 -2.00 -22.29
CA SER A 31 -1.70 -1.70 -23.33
C SER A 31 -2.02 -0.40 -24.09
N ARG A 32 -3.28 -0.22 -24.51
CA ARG A 32 -3.74 1.01 -25.18
C ARG A 32 -3.52 2.24 -24.30
N TYR A 33 -3.92 2.19 -23.04
CA TYR A 33 -3.86 3.34 -22.15
C TYR A 33 -2.47 3.62 -21.60
N THR A 34 -1.54 2.66 -21.66
CA THR A 34 -0.13 2.86 -21.28
C THR A 34 0.78 3.18 -22.46
N SER A 35 0.33 2.98 -23.70
CA SER A 35 1.14 3.23 -24.90
C SER A 35 1.60 4.68 -24.99
N GLY A 36 2.89 4.90 -25.22
CA GLY A 36 3.52 6.22 -25.30
C GLY A 36 3.53 7.01 -23.99
N LYS A 37 3.21 6.38 -22.85
CA LYS A 37 3.20 7.02 -21.54
C LYS A 37 4.35 6.53 -20.68
N THR A 38 4.57 7.25 -19.58
CA THR A 38 5.59 6.92 -18.59
C THR A 38 4.98 6.78 -17.21
N CYS A 39 5.68 6.09 -16.31
CA CYS A 39 5.29 6.00 -14.93
C CYS A 39 5.28 7.38 -14.27
N ILE A 40 4.15 7.77 -13.68
CA ILE A 40 3.97 9.10 -13.04
C ILE A 40 4.96 9.41 -11.91
N TRP A 41 5.68 8.41 -11.39
CA TRP A 41 6.59 8.58 -10.25
C TRP A 41 8.06 8.52 -10.63
N CYS A 42 8.43 7.58 -11.49
CA CYS A 42 9.84 7.33 -11.83
C CYS A 42 10.16 7.57 -13.31
N GLY A 43 9.18 7.91 -14.15
CA GLY A 43 9.38 8.25 -15.55
C GLY A 43 9.73 7.09 -16.48
N ARG A 44 9.81 5.84 -15.99
CA ARG A 44 10.10 4.69 -16.85
C ARG A 44 8.93 4.37 -17.78
N GLU A 45 9.25 3.82 -18.94
CA GLU A 45 8.28 3.57 -20.03
C GLU A 45 7.86 2.09 -20.11
N ASP A 46 8.57 1.21 -19.40
CA ASP A 46 8.38 -0.23 -19.42
C ASP A 46 7.65 -0.76 -18.18
N HIS A 47 7.08 -1.95 -18.32
CA HIS A 47 6.32 -2.65 -17.26
C HIS A 47 5.24 -1.78 -16.60
N LEU A 48 4.51 -1.03 -17.43
CA LEU A 48 3.44 -0.15 -17.01
C LEU A 48 2.14 -0.89 -16.73
N THR A 49 1.39 -0.38 -15.77
CA THR A 49 0.04 -0.77 -15.39
C THR A 49 -0.75 0.48 -15.03
N ILE A 50 -2.05 0.30 -14.83
CA ILE A 50 -2.96 1.36 -14.41
C ILE A 50 -3.37 1.12 -12.96
N HIS A 51 -3.24 2.15 -12.15
CA HIS A 51 -3.70 2.20 -10.77
C HIS A 51 -5.05 2.92 -10.69
N HIS A 52 -6.06 2.25 -10.17
CA HIS A 52 -7.37 2.84 -9.85
C HIS A 52 -7.24 3.79 -8.66
N THR A 53 -7.87 4.96 -8.72
CA THR A 53 -7.68 6.05 -7.75
C THR A 53 -8.84 6.21 -6.78
N SER A 54 -9.96 5.53 -7.01
CA SER A 54 -11.11 5.51 -6.09
C SER A 54 -11.44 4.08 -5.63
N LEU A 55 -11.95 3.96 -4.40
CA LEU A 55 -12.49 2.69 -3.90
C LEU A 55 -13.73 2.25 -4.69
N ASP A 56 -14.52 3.20 -5.19
CA ASP A 56 -15.69 2.91 -6.02
C ASP A 56 -15.35 2.25 -7.34
N ASP A 57 -14.12 2.44 -7.84
CA ASP A 57 -13.66 1.81 -9.08
C ASP A 57 -13.62 0.27 -8.97
N TYR A 58 -13.65 -0.27 -7.75
CA TYR A 58 -13.62 -1.71 -7.51
C TYR A 58 -15.00 -2.34 -7.35
N ARG A 59 -16.09 -1.57 -7.46
CA ARG A 59 -17.46 -2.00 -7.16
C ARG A 59 -17.88 -3.26 -7.92
N ASP A 60 -17.68 -3.26 -9.24
CA ASP A 60 -18.03 -4.34 -10.16
C ASP A 60 -17.04 -4.37 -11.35
N ALA A 61 -17.18 -5.37 -12.22
CA ALA A 61 -16.26 -5.58 -13.34
C ALA A 61 -16.30 -4.45 -14.38
N ASP A 62 -17.48 -3.92 -14.69
CA ASP A 62 -17.66 -2.89 -15.72
C ASP A 62 -17.10 -1.55 -15.24
N THR A 63 -17.42 -1.16 -14.00
CA THR A 63 -16.85 0.02 -13.33
C THR A 63 -15.33 -0.09 -13.26
N TYR A 64 -14.80 -1.27 -12.93
CA TYR A 64 -13.36 -1.52 -12.86
C TYR A 64 -12.66 -1.35 -14.21
N ILE A 65 -13.27 -1.86 -15.29
CA ILE A 65 -12.75 -1.71 -16.64
C ILE A 65 -12.82 -0.25 -17.12
N ASN A 66 -13.97 0.40 -16.94
CA ASN A 66 -14.17 1.80 -17.36
C ASN A 66 -13.21 2.75 -16.62
N ALA A 67 -12.92 2.46 -15.35
CA ALA A 67 -12.01 3.26 -14.55
C ALA A 67 -10.54 3.16 -15.00
N LEU A 68 -10.16 2.21 -15.86
CA LEU A 68 -8.81 2.15 -16.42
C LEU A 68 -8.46 3.42 -17.22
N ALA A 69 -9.44 4.05 -17.87
CA ALA A 69 -9.19 5.25 -18.68
C ALA A 69 -8.75 6.48 -17.86
N LYS A 70 -9.17 6.55 -16.59
CA LYS A 70 -8.88 7.67 -15.67
C LYS A 70 -7.81 7.34 -14.61
N GLY A 71 -7.32 6.12 -14.60
CA GLY A 71 -6.35 5.66 -13.61
C GLY A 71 -4.95 6.22 -13.84
N TRP A 72 -4.11 6.14 -12.81
CA TRP A 72 -2.72 6.57 -12.89
C TRP A 72 -1.85 5.53 -13.57
N VAL A 73 -1.03 5.96 -14.52
CA VAL A 73 -0.05 5.09 -15.17
C VAL A 73 1.17 4.93 -14.27
N MET A 74 1.43 3.70 -13.81
CA MET A 74 2.52 3.40 -12.91
C MET A 74 3.29 2.18 -13.42
N CYS A 75 4.61 2.14 -13.21
CA CYS A 75 5.33 0.90 -13.38
C CYS A 75 4.99 -0.08 -12.24
N ASN A 76 5.16 -1.38 -12.49
CA ASN A 76 4.86 -2.42 -11.51
C ASN A 76 5.59 -2.23 -10.17
N ALA A 77 6.83 -1.71 -10.18
CA ALA A 77 7.60 -1.46 -8.96
C ALA A 77 7.01 -0.32 -8.13
N CYS A 78 6.71 0.82 -8.76
CA CYS A 78 6.06 1.97 -8.12
C CYS A 78 4.65 1.62 -7.65
N HIS A 79 3.87 0.90 -8.47
CA HIS A 79 2.53 0.45 -8.12
C HIS A 79 2.53 -0.41 -6.84
N ARG A 80 3.46 -1.38 -6.75
CA ARG A 80 3.63 -2.20 -5.54
C ARG A 80 4.07 -1.37 -4.34
N ALA A 81 5.00 -0.43 -4.54
CA ALA A 81 5.45 0.46 -3.48
C ALA A 81 4.28 1.29 -2.92
N TYR A 82 3.44 1.86 -3.78
CA TYR A 82 2.25 2.63 -3.36
C TYR A 82 1.31 1.80 -2.50
N HIS A 83 0.95 0.59 -2.92
CA HIS A 83 0.10 -0.33 -2.13
C HIS A 83 0.71 -0.70 -0.78
N SER A 84 2.03 -0.60 -0.64
CA SER A 84 2.74 -0.83 0.63
C SER A 84 2.96 0.43 1.47
N GLY A 85 2.35 1.56 1.09
CA GLY A 85 2.51 2.86 1.75
C GLY A 85 3.92 3.44 1.60
N ARG A 86 4.58 3.15 0.47
CA ARG A 86 5.94 3.62 0.16
C ARG A 86 5.93 4.46 -1.11
N ILE A 87 6.81 5.47 -1.13
CA ILE A 87 7.08 6.33 -2.27
C ILE A 87 8.53 6.18 -2.72
N LEU A 88 8.82 6.48 -3.97
CA LEU A 88 10.20 6.62 -4.43
C LEU A 88 10.82 7.87 -3.79
N CYS A 89 12.04 7.77 -3.29
CA CYS A 89 12.72 8.91 -2.68
C CYS A 89 12.77 10.08 -3.67
N PRO A 90 12.26 11.27 -3.31
CA PRO A 90 12.25 12.40 -4.23
C PRO A 90 13.65 12.96 -4.49
N ILE A 91 14.61 12.73 -3.59
CA ILE A 91 16.00 13.21 -3.71
C ILE A 91 16.80 12.30 -4.63
N CYS A 92 17.03 11.05 -4.22
CA CYS A 92 17.92 10.15 -4.96
C CYS A 92 17.22 9.35 -6.06
N LYS A 93 15.88 9.32 -6.10
CA LYS A 93 15.08 8.58 -7.10
C LYS A 93 15.39 7.08 -7.23
N GLU A 94 16.13 6.50 -6.28
CA GLU A 94 16.56 5.09 -6.32
C GLU A 94 15.88 4.22 -5.26
N ARG A 95 15.57 4.79 -4.09
CA ARG A 95 15.14 4.02 -2.91
C ARG A 95 13.68 4.27 -2.58
N TYR A 96 12.90 3.22 -2.41
CA TYR A 96 11.55 3.33 -1.87
C TYR A 96 11.58 3.52 -0.35
N THR A 97 10.73 4.42 0.16
CA THR A 97 10.69 4.81 1.57
C THR A 97 9.26 5.04 2.04
N LYS A 98 9.01 4.88 3.34
CA LYS A 98 7.75 5.25 4.00
C LYS A 98 7.77 6.65 4.61
N TYR A 99 8.90 7.34 4.50
CA TYR A 99 9.10 8.71 4.98
C TYR A 99 9.12 9.66 3.79
N ALA A 100 9.18 10.97 4.05
CA ALA A 100 9.32 11.97 2.99
C ALA A 100 10.56 11.76 2.10
N THR A 101 11.67 11.30 2.69
CA THR A 101 12.92 10.96 2.00
C THR A 101 13.43 9.60 2.45
N CYS A 102 14.33 8.97 1.67
CA CYS A 102 14.92 7.71 2.11
C CYS A 102 15.86 7.95 3.30
N TYR A 103 16.12 6.90 4.09
CA TYR A 103 16.95 7.01 5.30
C TYR A 103 18.36 7.53 5.02
N GLN A 104 18.89 7.31 3.81
CA GLN A 104 20.20 7.84 3.40
C GLN A 104 20.15 9.36 3.18
N CYS A 105 19.15 9.85 2.46
CA CYS A 105 18.98 11.27 2.14
C CYS A 105 18.33 12.07 3.27
N MET A 106 17.91 11.40 4.34
CA MET A 106 17.28 12.03 5.49
C MET A 106 18.34 12.78 6.32
N PRO A 107 18.05 14.00 6.81
CA PRO A 107 18.92 14.69 7.77
C PRO A 107 19.13 13.86 9.04
N GLN A 108 20.31 13.98 9.66
CA GLN A 108 20.66 13.16 10.82
C GLN A 108 19.70 13.37 12.01
N GLU A 109 19.34 14.62 12.30
CA GLU A 109 18.36 14.99 13.34
C GLU A 109 17.05 14.18 13.21
N ARG A 110 16.51 14.08 11.99
CA ARG A 110 15.28 13.31 11.75
C ARG A 110 15.47 11.80 11.94
N LYS A 111 16.67 11.26 11.67
CA LYS A 111 16.98 9.85 11.98
C LYS A 111 16.99 9.63 13.49
N ASP A 112 17.59 10.55 14.23
CA ASP A 112 17.69 10.50 15.68
C ASP A 112 16.30 10.56 16.34
N GLU A 113 15.42 11.43 15.85
CA GLU A 113 14.01 11.48 16.28
C GLU A 113 13.28 10.14 16.07
N ILE A 114 13.49 9.49 14.93
CA ILE A 114 12.88 8.19 14.61
C ILE A 114 13.37 7.13 15.60
N VAL A 115 14.68 7.11 15.88
CA VAL A 115 15.28 6.18 16.85
C VAL A 115 14.74 6.45 18.25
N ALA A 116 14.77 7.70 18.70
CA ALA A 116 14.24 8.11 20.00
C ALA A 116 12.77 7.72 20.16
N ARG A 117 11.94 7.94 19.12
CA ARG A 117 10.54 7.52 19.12
C ARG A 117 10.38 6.00 19.26
N LYS A 118 11.19 5.20 18.55
CA LYS A 118 11.15 3.73 18.66
C LYS A 118 11.49 3.28 20.08
N VAL A 119 12.51 3.87 20.70
CA VAL A 119 12.90 3.56 22.08
C VAL A 119 11.76 3.92 23.04
N ARG A 120 11.20 5.13 22.94
CA ARG A 120 10.04 5.56 23.75
C ARG A 120 8.86 4.61 23.61
N MET A 121 8.49 4.24 22.39
CA MET A 121 7.36 3.32 22.15
C MET A 121 7.63 1.91 22.68
N LYS A 122 8.86 1.42 22.61
CA LYS A 122 9.25 0.12 23.18
C LYS A 122 9.10 0.13 24.71
N LEU A 123 9.59 1.17 25.37
CA LEU A 123 9.46 1.34 26.83
C LEU A 123 8.00 1.47 27.26
N LEU A 124 7.20 2.25 26.54
CA LEU A 124 5.77 2.38 26.79
C LEU A 124 5.05 1.04 26.66
N ARG A 125 5.29 0.29 25.57
CA ARG A 125 4.70 -1.04 25.36
C ARG A 125 5.06 -1.99 26.50
N TRP A 126 6.32 -2.00 26.94
CA TRP A 126 6.76 -2.84 28.05
C TRP A 126 6.04 -2.47 29.37
N LYS A 127 5.93 -1.17 29.67
CA LYS A 127 5.19 -0.69 30.85
C LYS A 127 3.73 -1.14 30.81
N LEU A 128 3.04 -0.92 29.70
CA LEU A 128 1.63 -1.31 29.52
C LEU A 128 1.43 -2.83 29.64
N GLN A 129 2.35 -3.64 29.11
CA GLN A 129 2.31 -5.10 29.25
C GLN A 129 2.48 -5.53 30.72
N LYS A 130 3.42 -4.91 31.45
CA LYS A 130 3.64 -5.19 32.87
C LYS A 130 2.39 -4.86 33.69
N GLU A 131 1.79 -3.70 33.47
CA GLU A 131 0.54 -3.29 34.13
C GLU A 131 -0.63 -4.21 33.78
N SER A 132 -0.77 -4.59 32.50
CA SER A 132 -1.80 -5.54 32.06
C SER A 132 -1.66 -6.90 32.73
N ARG A 133 -0.43 -7.44 32.80
CA ARG A 133 -0.13 -8.68 33.52
C ARG A 133 -0.46 -8.56 35.00
N GLN A 134 -0.11 -7.45 35.65
CA GLN A 134 -0.46 -7.22 37.05
C GLN A 134 -1.97 -7.18 37.28
N ARG A 135 -2.73 -6.50 36.41
CA ARG A 135 -4.21 -6.49 36.47
C ARG A 135 -4.80 -7.88 36.30
N PHE A 136 -4.27 -8.67 35.37
CA PHE A 136 -4.69 -10.06 35.16
C PHE A 136 -4.42 -10.92 36.41
N LEU A 137 -3.19 -10.87 36.95
CA LEU A 137 -2.82 -11.61 38.16
C LEU A 137 -3.71 -11.24 39.36
N ARG A 138 -4.05 -9.96 39.53
CA ARG A 138 -5.00 -9.51 40.57
C ARG A 138 -6.43 -10.03 40.36
N ARG A 139 -6.83 -10.33 39.13
CA ARG A 139 -8.17 -10.82 38.78
C ARG A 139 -8.31 -12.33 38.97
N ILE A 140 -7.21 -13.08 38.84
CA ILE A 140 -7.20 -14.55 39.03
C ILE A 140 -6.75 -14.97 40.43
N GLY A 141 -6.04 -14.09 41.15
CA GLY A 141 -5.65 -14.29 42.56
C GLY A 141 -6.69 -13.77 43.56
N LYS A 142 -7.84 -13.33 43.06
CA LYS A 142 -9.13 -13.26 43.76
C LYS A 142 -10.02 -14.34 43.15
#